data_AF-A0A2N2ZIF7-F1
#
_entry.id   AF-A0A2N2ZIF7-F1
#
_cell.length_a   1.000
_cell.length_b   1.000
_cell.length_c   1.000
_cell.angle_alpha   90.00
_cell.angle_beta   90.00
_cell.angle_gamma   90.00
#
_symmetry.space_group_name_H-M   'P 1'
#
loop_
_entity.id
_entity.type
_entity.pdbx_description
1 polymer ?
#
loop_
_entity_poly.entity_id
_entity_poly.type
_entity_poly.pdbx_seq_one_letter_code
_entity_poly.pdbx_strand_id
1 'polypeptide(L)'
;MNNMKKLILIICAALLLPSAVMGQSKEIKAIFDKYEKNDNVELVSISPGMMMFANAFADDKESKEWTSKITELRILTVPSSVMENNVPLRTTLKREMDGIITKFAFERMLRVKDKTEEVEMYVSKTSNGALIFLNSSNAEFTVIAMFGKIDDMLIKAAASGHISIK
;
A
#
# COMPACT_ATOMS: atom_id res chain seq x y z
N MET A 1 15.14 9.59 -39.66
CA MET A 1 15.50 8.43 -38.79
C MET A 1 15.08 7.14 -39.48
N ASN A 2 16.03 6.28 -39.87
CA ASN A 2 15.76 5.06 -40.66
C ASN A 2 14.80 4.10 -39.95
N ASN A 3 13.98 3.38 -40.71
CA ASN A 3 12.97 2.45 -40.19
C ASN A 3 13.56 1.38 -39.26
N MET A 4 14.80 0.94 -39.49
CA MET A 4 15.51 0.02 -38.58
C MET A 4 15.85 0.65 -37.22
N LYS A 5 16.18 1.95 -37.17
CA LYS A 5 16.45 2.66 -35.90
C LYS A 5 15.18 2.86 -35.07
N LYS A 6 14.03 3.04 -35.73
CA LYS A 6 12.71 3.08 -35.08
C LYS A 6 12.32 1.71 -34.50
N LEU A 7 12.58 0.62 -35.23
CA LEU A 7 12.29 -0.73 -34.77
C LEU A 7 13.14 -1.12 -33.54
N ILE A 8 14.43 -0.77 -33.54
CA ILE A 8 15.34 -0.97 -32.40
C ILE A 8 14.87 -0.19 -31.17
N LEU A 9 14.44 1.08 -31.33
CA LEU A 9 13.88 1.88 -30.24
C LEU A 9 12.61 1.28 -29.64
N ILE A 10 11.72 0.72 -30.46
CA ILE A 10 10.48 0.08 -30.01
C ILE A 10 10.79 -1.22 -29.22
N ILE A 11 11.75 -2.02 -29.69
CA ILE A 11 12.17 -3.25 -29.01
C ILE A 11 12.86 -2.93 -27.68
N CYS A 12 13.74 -1.92 -27.64
CA CYS A 12 14.35 -1.47 -26.38
C CYS A 12 13.34 -0.92 -25.37
N ALA A 13 12.30 -0.22 -25.83
CA ALA A 13 11.21 0.25 -24.96
C ALA A 13 10.36 -0.90 -24.40
N ALA A 14 10.10 -1.94 -25.20
CA ALA A 14 9.33 -3.12 -24.78
C ALA A 14 10.07 -3.99 -23.74
N LEU A 15 11.40 -4.04 -23.80
CA LEU A 15 12.24 -4.80 -22.85
C LEU A 15 12.35 -4.13 -21.46
N LEU A 16 11.97 -2.86 -21.32
CA LEU A 16 11.98 -2.13 -20.04
C LEU A 16 10.68 -2.27 -19.24
N LEU A 17 9.62 -2.86 -19.82
CA LEU A 17 8.30 -2.96 -19.19
C LEU A 17 8.21 -3.93 -17.98
N PRO A 18 8.97 -5.05 -17.89
CA PRO A 18 8.78 -6.00 -16.78
C PRO A 18 9.29 -5.53 -15.41
N SER A 19 10.08 -4.45 -15.32
CA SER A 19 10.69 -4.00 -14.05
C SER A 19 9.77 -3.12 -13.20
N ALA A 20 8.62 -2.67 -13.73
CA ALA A 20 7.69 -1.79 -13.03
C ALA A 20 7.04 -2.45 -11.79
N VAL A 21 6.90 -3.77 -11.79
CA VAL A 21 6.18 -4.52 -10.73
C VAL A 21 6.98 -4.58 -9.42
N MET A 22 8.31 -4.73 -9.49
CA MET A 22 9.16 -4.66 -8.29
C MET A 22 9.36 -3.23 -7.77
N GLY A 23 9.15 -2.22 -8.64
CA GLY A 23 9.27 -0.82 -8.28
C GLY A 23 8.18 -0.37 -7.30
N GLN A 24 6.94 -0.82 -7.49
CA GLN A 24 5.79 -0.41 -6.67
C GLN A 24 6.00 -0.70 -5.18
N SER A 25 6.15 -1.98 -4.81
CA SER A 25 6.32 -2.36 -3.41
C SER A 25 7.57 -1.77 -2.79
N LYS A 26 8.66 -1.68 -3.56
CA LYS A 26 9.92 -1.07 -3.09
C LYS A 26 9.74 0.41 -2.76
N GLU A 27 9.05 1.17 -3.61
CA GLU A 27 8.84 2.60 -3.38
C GLU A 27 7.88 2.88 -2.23
N ILE A 28 6.82 2.08 -2.07
CA ILE A 28 5.95 2.18 -0.90
C ILE A 28 6.76 1.92 0.37
N LYS A 29 7.53 0.82 0.41
CA LYS A 29 8.39 0.48 1.56
C LYS A 29 9.39 1.60 1.86
N ALA A 30 9.99 2.21 0.84
CA ALA A 30 10.90 3.33 1.02
C ALA A 30 10.24 4.56 1.65
N ILE A 31 8.94 4.78 1.42
CA ILE A 31 8.16 5.78 2.17
C ILE A 31 8.10 5.35 3.63
N PHE A 32 7.65 4.14 3.96
CA PHE A 32 7.60 3.68 5.36
C PHE A 32 8.97 3.80 6.07
N ASP A 33 10.05 3.33 5.45
CA ASP A 33 11.42 3.38 5.99
C ASP A 33 11.92 4.83 6.20
N LYS A 34 11.42 5.79 5.41
CA LYS A 34 11.71 7.21 5.59
C LYS A 34 11.06 7.75 6.87
N TYR A 35 9.80 7.40 7.14
CA TYR A 35 9.06 7.90 8.30
C TYR A 35 9.40 7.14 9.58
N GLU A 36 9.83 5.88 9.50
CA GLU A 36 10.30 5.07 10.64
C GLU A 36 11.37 5.78 11.49
N LYS A 37 12.14 6.68 10.87
CA LYS A 37 13.21 7.44 11.53
C LYS A 37 12.71 8.61 12.37
N ASN A 38 11.40 8.89 12.38
CA ASN A 38 10.81 9.99 13.13
C ASN A 38 10.14 9.45 14.39
N ASP A 39 10.67 9.80 15.57
CA ASP A 39 10.14 9.32 16.85
C ASP A 39 8.72 9.81 17.18
N ASN A 40 8.17 10.74 16.39
CA ASN A 40 6.83 11.29 16.57
C ASN A 40 5.77 10.63 15.67
N VAL A 41 6.13 9.57 14.93
CA VAL A 41 5.16 8.79 14.15
C VAL A 41 5.02 7.40 14.75
N GLU A 42 3.86 6.78 14.54
CA GLU A 42 3.65 5.40 14.94
C GLU A 42 3.79 4.51 13.71
N LEU A 43 4.63 3.48 13.82
CA LEU A 43 4.85 2.51 12.76
C LEU A 43 4.71 1.09 13.29
N VAL A 44 3.86 0.30 12.64
CA VAL A 44 3.72 -1.13 12.87
C VAL A 44 4.12 -1.86 11.59
N SER A 45 5.01 -2.84 11.70
CA SER A 45 5.46 -3.64 10.55
C SER A 45 5.42 -5.13 10.91
N ILE A 46 4.62 -5.90 10.17
CA ILE A 46 4.55 -7.35 10.29
C ILE A 46 5.29 -7.95 9.10
N SER A 47 6.42 -8.57 9.39
CA SER A 47 7.30 -9.19 8.40
C SER A 47 6.71 -10.48 7.82
N PRO A 48 7.21 -10.96 6.66
CA PRO A 48 6.80 -12.24 6.10
C PRO A 48 6.96 -13.42 7.06
N GLY A 49 8.02 -13.44 7.86
CA GLY A 49 8.20 -14.48 8.88
C GLY A 49 7.10 -14.47 9.93
N MET A 50 6.69 -13.28 10.40
CA MET A 50 5.59 -13.13 11.35
C MET A 50 4.23 -13.47 10.74
N MET A 51 3.99 -13.11 9.48
CA MET A 51 2.77 -13.50 8.75
C MET A 51 2.69 -15.03 8.60
N MET A 52 3.79 -15.68 8.24
CA MET A 52 3.85 -17.15 8.16
C MET A 52 3.61 -17.81 9.52
N PHE A 53 4.20 -17.26 10.58
CA PHE A 53 3.94 -17.71 11.95
C PHE A 53 2.45 -17.56 12.28
N ALA A 54 1.85 -16.39 12.10
CA ALA A 54 0.43 -16.15 12.35
C ALA A 54 -0.47 -17.12 11.57
N ASN A 55 -0.16 -17.39 10.30
CA ASN A 55 -0.89 -18.35 9.46
C ASN A 55 -0.83 -19.79 10.00
N ALA A 56 0.25 -20.17 10.69
CA ALA A 56 0.37 -21.50 11.29
C ALA A 56 -0.57 -21.68 12.51
N PHE A 57 -0.94 -20.59 13.18
CA PHE A 57 -1.83 -20.57 14.35
C PHE A 57 -3.26 -20.07 14.05
N ALA A 58 -3.56 -19.68 12.81
CA ALA A 58 -4.93 -19.36 12.43
C ALA A 58 -5.77 -20.64 12.50
N ASP A 59 -6.92 -20.60 13.18
CA ASP A 59 -7.75 -21.80 13.40
C ASP A 59 -8.87 -21.95 12.36
N ASP A 60 -9.32 -20.84 11.76
CA ASP A 60 -10.37 -20.86 10.76
C ASP A 60 -9.82 -20.77 9.32
N LYS A 61 -10.59 -21.33 8.38
CA LYS A 61 -10.19 -21.46 6.98
C LYS A 61 -10.08 -20.11 6.28
N GLU A 62 -10.89 -19.13 6.67
CA GLU A 62 -10.95 -17.80 6.06
C GLU A 62 -9.71 -16.98 6.45
N SER A 63 -9.37 -16.97 7.73
CA SER A 63 -8.13 -16.35 8.24
C SER A 63 -6.91 -16.96 7.58
N LYS A 64 -6.80 -18.30 7.51
CA LYS A 64 -5.68 -18.98 6.81
C LYS A 64 -5.56 -18.54 5.36
N GLU A 65 -6.69 -18.46 4.66
CA GLU A 65 -6.69 -18.09 3.26
C GLU A 65 -6.24 -16.64 3.07
N TRP A 66 -6.66 -15.72 3.94
CA TRP A 66 -6.25 -14.32 3.91
C TRP A 66 -4.77 -14.15 4.29
N THR A 67 -4.33 -14.76 5.40
CA THR A 67 -2.94 -14.68 5.88
C THR A 67 -1.95 -15.40 4.98
N SER A 68 -2.38 -16.37 4.18
CA SER A 68 -1.53 -17.01 3.17
C SER A 68 -1.25 -16.13 1.94
N LYS A 69 -2.13 -15.16 1.66
CA LYS A 69 -2.01 -14.25 0.51
C LYS A 69 -1.25 -12.98 0.85
N ILE A 70 -1.41 -12.47 2.08
CA ILE A 70 -0.65 -11.32 2.56
C ILE A 70 0.71 -11.78 3.09
N THR A 71 1.76 -11.25 2.48
CA THR A 71 3.15 -11.54 2.84
C THR A 71 3.75 -10.50 3.77
N GLU A 72 3.24 -9.28 3.81
CA GLU A 72 3.76 -8.22 4.67
C GLU A 72 2.66 -7.18 4.91
N LEU A 73 2.60 -6.64 6.13
CA LEU A 73 1.68 -5.57 6.52
C LEU A 73 2.48 -4.44 7.14
N ARG A 74 2.23 -3.21 6.73
CA ARG A 74 2.77 -2.00 7.35
C ARG A 74 1.66 -1.00 7.65
N ILE A 75 1.73 -0.38 8.81
CA ILE A 75 0.85 0.70 9.25
C ILE A 75 1.72 1.87 9.66
N LEU A 76 1.39 3.06 9.18
CA LEU A 76 2.06 4.31 9.51
C LEU A 76 1.01 5.35 9.85
N THR A 77 1.07 5.85 11.08
CA THR A 77 0.17 6.89 11.58
C THR A 77 0.96 8.15 11.88
N VAL A 78 0.51 9.28 11.34
CA VAL A 78 1.10 10.59 11.59
C VAL A 78 0.06 11.50 12.26
N PRO A 79 0.25 11.82 13.55
CA PRO A 79 -0.62 12.74 14.27
C PRO A 79 -0.63 14.15 13.66
N SER A 80 -1.74 14.86 13.84
CA SER A 80 -1.96 16.24 13.38
C SER A 80 -0.98 17.26 13.94
N SER A 81 -0.42 16.98 15.12
CA SER A 81 0.53 17.82 15.83
C SER A 81 1.95 17.76 15.25
N VAL A 82 2.26 16.77 14.42
CA VAL A 82 3.61 16.56 13.91
C VAL A 82 3.89 17.48 12.72
N MET A 83 4.90 18.33 12.89
CA MET A 83 5.32 19.34 11.92
C MET A 83 6.79 19.11 11.54
N GLU A 84 7.12 19.27 10.26
CA GLU A 84 8.49 19.26 9.76
C GLU A 84 8.67 20.52 8.90
N ASN A 85 9.63 21.38 9.25
CA ASN A 85 9.88 22.65 8.54
C ASN A 85 8.62 23.53 8.36
N ASN A 86 7.79 23.64 9.41
CA ASN A 86 6.50 24.35 9.40
C ASN A 86 5.44 23.78 8.44
N VAL A 87 5.63 22.56 7.95
CA VAL A 87 4.65 21.82 7.15
C VAL A 87 4.12 20.65 7.97
N PRO A 88 2.78 20.43 8.04
CA PRO A 88 2.25 19.23 8.69
C PRO A 88 2.78 17.98 7.99
N LEU A 89 3.43 17.11 8.75
CA LEU A 89 4.13 15.94 8.21
C LEU A 89 3.14 15.01 7.48
N ARG A 90 1.91 14.89 8.00
CA ARG A 90 0.80 14.16 7.36
C ARG A 90 0.48 14.62 5.94
N THR A 91 0.62 15.93 5.65
CA THR A 91 0.35 16.48 4.32
C THR A 91 1.44 16.06 3.34
N THR A 92 2.69 16.01 3.80
CA THR A 92 3.81 15.48 3.02
C THR A 92 3.61 13.99 2.73
N LEU A 93 3.26 13.20 3.76
CA LEU A 93 3.01 11.76 3.60
C LEU A 93 1.87 11.50 2.63
N LYS A 94 0.74 12.20 2.79
CA LYS A 94 -0.40 12.06 1.88
C LYS A 94 0.00 12.36 0.43
N ARG A 95 0.75 13.44 0.19
CA ARG A 95 1.24 13.79 -1.15
C ARG A 95 2.17 12.74 -1.75
N GLU A 96 3.03 12.14 -0.94
CA GLU A 96 3.91 11.05 -1.39
C GLU A 96 3.09 9.80 -1.76
N MET A 97 2.10 9.44 -0.95
CA MET A 97 1.18 8.33 -1.23
C MET A 97 0.32 8.58 -2.49
N ASP A 98 -0.25 9.77 -2.63
CA ASP A 98 -1.01 10.17 -3.83
C ASP A 98 -0.11 10.09 -5.09
N GLY A 99 1.17 10.43 -4.95
CA GLY A 99 2.19 10.30 -6.00
C GLY A 99 2.43 8.85 -6.41
N ILE A 100 2.57 7.94 -5.45
CA ILE A 100 2.69 6.49 -5.70
C ILE A 100 1.44 5.93 -6.36
N ILE A 101 0.26 6.27 -5.84
CA ILE A 101 -1.04 5.84 -6.38
C ILE A 101 -1.15 6.22 -7.86
N THR A 102 -0.79 7.47 -8.18
CA THR A 102 -0.81 7.98 -9.55
C THR A 102 0.25 7.31 -10.43
N LYS A 103 1.50 7.25 -9.94
CA LYS A 103 2.66 6.72 -10.69
C LYS A 103 2.46 5.26 -11.10
N PHE A 104 1.91 4.44 -10.21
CA PHE A 104 1.69 3.02 -10.45
C PHE A 104 0.25 2.70 -10.88
N ALA A 105 -0.55 3.73 -11.16
CA ALA A 105 -1.93 3.60 -11.64
C ALA A 105 -2.78 2.65 -10.80
N PHE A 106 -2.73 2.80 -9.47
CA PHE A 106 -3.60 2.07 -8.55
C PHE A 106 -5.07 2.35 -8.85
N GLU A 107 -5.90 1.33 -8.70
CA GLU A 107 -7.35 1.46 -8.82
C GLU A 107 -7.96 1.79 -7.46
N ARG A 108 -8.76 2.86 -7.41
CA ARG A 108 -9.52 3.22 -6.20
C ARG A 108 -10.80 2.39 -6.14
N MET A 109 -10.82 1.45 -5.20
CA MET A 109 -11.92 0.49 -5.03
C MET A 109 -13.00 1.03 -4.09
N LEU A 110 -12.61 1.80 -3.08
CA LEU A 110 -13.50 2.35 -2.06
C LEU A 110 -13.13 3.81 -1.77
N ARG A 111 -14.15 4.63 -1.52
CA ARG A 111 -14.00 5.94 -0.88
C ARG A 111 -15.22 6.19 -0.01
N VAL A 112 -15.00 6.27 1.29
CA VAL A 112 -16.02 6.65 2.27
C VAL A 112 -15.59 7.96 2.88
N LYS A 113 -16.50 8.93 2.94
CA LYS A 113 -16.21 10.24 3.50
C LYS A 113 -17.36 10.69 4.38
N ASP A 114 -17.04 11.06 5.61
CA ASP A 114 -17.95 11.74 6.52
C ASP A 114 -17.42 13.14 6.88
N LYS A 115 -17.92 13.73 7.97
CA LYS A 115 -17.56 15.10 8.38
C LYS A 115 -16.16 15.21 8.97
N THR A 116 -15.62 14.12 9.51
CA THR A 116 -14.41 14.09 10.35
C THR A 116 -13.33 13.19 9.78
N GLU A 117 -13.70 12.29 8.87
CA GLU A 117 -12.85 11.21 8.39
C GLU A 117 -13.12 10.90 6.91
N GLU A 118 -12.06 10.51 6.21
CA GLU A 118 -12.10 10.06 4.83
C GLU A 118 -11.21 8.83 4.69
N VAL A 119 -11.82 7.71 4.31
CA VAL A 119 -11.15 6.42 4.11
C VAL A 119 -11.19 6.06 2.64
N GLU A 120 -10.03 5.78 2.07
CA GLU A 120 -9.87 5.39 0.67
C GLU A 120 -9.14 4.05 0.59
N MET A 121 -9.61 3.15 -0.28
CA MET A 121 -8.96 1.86 -0.55
C MET A 121 -8.47 1.82 -1.99
N TYR A 122 -7.20 1.47 -2.16
CA TYR A 122 -6.52 1.40 -3.45
C TYR A 122 -5.90 0.02 -3.65
N VAL A 123 -6.02 -0.51 -4.86
CA VAL A 123 -5.52 -1.84 -5.24
C VAL A 123 -4.57 -1.73 -6.42
N SER A 124 -3.45 -2.44 -6.36
CA SER A 124 -2.55 -2.61 -7.48
C SER A 124 -3.23 -3.36 -8.62
N LYS A 125 -3.02 -2.93 -9.87
CA LYS A 125 -3.52 -3.64 -11.06
C LYS A 125 -2.89 -5.01 -11.30
N THR A 126 -1.83 -5.34 -10.57
CA THR A 126 -1.13 -6.63 -10.65
C THR A 126 -1.59 -7.56 -9.53
N SER A 127 -1.63 -8.86 -9.83
CA SER A 127 -2.02 -9.89 -8.86
C SER A 127 -1.01 -10.07 -7.73
N ASN A 128 0.26 -9.75 -7.95
CA ASN A 128 1.25 -9.59 -6.90
C ASN A 128 1.57 -8.09 -6.77
N GLY A 129 1.19 -7.49 -5.66
CA GLY A 129 1.27 -6.04 -5.50
C GLY A 129 0.87 -5.60 -4.11
N ALA A 130 0.11 -4.50 -4.02
CA ALA A 130 -0.26 -3.88 -2.76
C ALA A 130 -1.75 -3.52 -2.71
N LEU A 131 -2.33 -3.70 -1.53
CA LEU A 131 -3.61 -3.13 -1.10
C LEU A 131 -3.29 -2.01 -0.10
N ILE A 132 -3.74 -0.80 -0.39
CA ILE A 132 -3.44 0.40 0.39
C ILE A 132 -4.74 1.00 0.92
N PHE A 133 -4.78 1.29 2.22
CA PHE A 133 -5.79 2.15 2.81
C PHE A 133 -5.16 3.47 3.20
N LEU A 134 -5.82 4.57 2.83
CA LEU A 134 -5.52 5.90 3.31
C LEU A 134 -6.68 6.34 4.20
N ASN A 135 -6.38 6.69 5.45
CA ASN A 135 -7.33 7.28 6.36
C ASN A 135 -6.89 8.70 6.70
N SER A 136 -7.72 9.69 6.33
CA SER A 136 -7.52 11.09 6.65
C SER A 136 -8.57 11.52 7.66
N SER A 137 -8.14 11.79 8.90
CA SER A 137 -9.01 12.39 9.92
C SER A 137 -8.49 13.78 10.33
N ASN A 138 -9.28 14.48 11.14
CA ASN A 138 -8.83 15.74 11.73
C ASN A 138 -7.62 15.54 12.66
N ALA A 139 -7.55 14.39 13.34
CA ALA A 139 -6.57 14.08 14.37
C ALA A 139 -5.26 13.50 13.81
N GLU A 140 -5.32 12.76 12.70
CA GLU A 140 -4.19 12.02 12.16
C GLU A 140 -4.37 11.65 10.68
N PHE A 141 -3.29 11.19 10.07
CA PHE A 141 -3.32 10.53 8.77
C PHE A 141 -2.65 9.17 8.88
N THR A 142 -3.37 8.12 8.49
CA THR A 142 -2.93 6.73 8.64
C THR A 142 -2.87 6.05 7.28
N VAL A 143 -1.76 5.37 7.02
CA VAL A 143 -1.53 4.56 5.82
C VAL A 143 -1.39 3.11 6.24
N ILE A 144 -2.25 2.25 5.71
CA ILE A 144 -2.12 0.79 5.86
C ILE A 144 -1.74 0.23 4.49
N ALA A 145 -0.62 -0.46 4.40
CA ALA A 145 -0.15 -1.12 3.18
C ALA A 145 0.02 -2.62 3.43
N MET A 146 -0.69 -3.42 2.66
CA MET A 146 -0.58 -4.87 2.64
C MET A 146 0.03 -5.32 1.32
N PHE A 147 1.05 -6.17 1.38
CA PHE A 147 1.74 -6.68 0.20
C PHE A 147 1.53 -8.18 0.05
N GLY A 148 1.33 -8.64 -1.17
CA GLY A 148 1.20 -10.07 -1.44
C GLY A 148 0.40 -10.35 -2.70
N LYS A 149 -0.29 -11.48 -2.69
CA LYS A 149 -1.18 -11.88 -3.79
C LYS A 149 -2.54 -11.20 -3.63
N ILE A 150 -2.73 -10.10 -4.33
CA ILE A 150 -3.96 -9.29 -4.32
C ILE A 150 -4.89 -9.83 -5.41
N ASP A 151 -5.86 -10.66 -5.00
CA ASP A 151 -6.90 -11.21 -5.88
C ASP A 151 -8.30 -10.73 -5.49
N ASP A 152 -9.29 -10.98 -6.35
CA ASP A 152 -10.67 -10.55 -6.13
C ASP A 152 -11.26 -11.03 -4.80
N MET A 153 -10.82 -12.20 -4.31
CA MET A 153 -11.29 -12.74 -3.05
C MET A 153 -10.75 -11.93 -1.87
N LEU A 154 -9.46 -11.58 -1.89
CA LEU A 154 -8.86 -10.69 -0.91
C LEU A 154 -9.55 -9.32 -0.91
N ILE A 155 -9.85 -8.78 -2.10
CA ILE A 155 -10.54 -7.51 -2.27
C ILE A 155 -11.96 -7.58 -1.68
N LYS A 156 -12.70 -8.66 -1.94
CA LYS A 156 -14.05 -8.89 -1.38
C LYS A 156 -14.00 -9.01 0.15
N ALA A 157 -13.07 -9.77 0.69
CA ALA A 157 -12.89 -9.91 2.14
C ALA A 157 -12.65 -8.53 2.79
N ALA A 158 -11.72 -7.74 2.23
CA ALA A 158 -11.42 -6.39 2.70
C ALA A 158 -12.63 -5.43 2.59
N ALA A 159 -13.38 -5.48 1.48
CA ALA A 159 -14.54 -4.62 1.25
C ALA A 159 -15.76 -4.98 2.10
N SER A 160 -15.90 -6.25 2.48
CA SER A 160 -17.07 -6.75 3.23
C SER A 160 -17.05 -6.40 4.72
N GLY A 161 -15.92 -5.89 5.24
CA GLY A 161 -15.79 -5.57 6.68
C GLY A 161 -15.81 -6.80 7.59
N HIS A 162 -15.84 -8.03 7.04
CA HIS A 162 -15.76 -9.28 7.80
C HIS A 162 -14.35 -9.60 8.32
N ILE A 163 -13.53 -8.58 8.61
CA ILE A 163 -12.38 -8.77 9.50
C ILE A 163 -12.96 -8.76 10.92
N SER A 164 -13.52 -9.89 11.33
CA SER A 164 -13.86 -10.11 12.73
C SER A 164 -12.56 -10.26 13.50
N ILE A 165 -12.00 -9.14 13.97
CA ILE A 165 -11.05 -9.19 15.08
C ILE A 165 -11.92 -9.52 16.30
N LYS A 166 -11.99 -10.81 16.63
CA LYS A 166 -12.44 -11.25 17.94
C LYS A 166 -11.35 -10.98 18.97
#